data_AF-A0A0D1KEF5-F1
#
_entry.id   AF-A0A0D1KEF5-F1
#
_cell.length_a   1.000
_cell.length_b   1.000
_cell.length_c   1.000
_cell.angle_alpha   90.00
_cell.angle_beta   90.00
_cell.angle_gamma   90.00
#
_symmetry.space_group_name_H-M   'P 1'
#
loop_
_entity.id
_entity.type
_entity.pdbx_description
1 polymer ?
#
loop_
_entity_poly.entity_id
_entity_poly.type
_entity_poly.pdbx_seq_one_letter_code
_entity_poly.pdbx_strand_id
1 'polypeptide(L)'
;MRFFQEVTDLKELKKQYRKLAMEFHPDRGGNEEDFILLKEEYDVLYNQLSKDSRSKDSYPEVIDSLMKYNVDIEIIGSWVWVTGQTYQIRKELKELGFQWAAKKKAWFWHEGDYVKKHKKNFSLDEIREMHDTEIVKKRHQPKYLNYA
;
A
#
# COMPACT_ATOMS: atom_id res chain seq x y z
N MET A 1 14.77 20.66 -7.01
CA MET A 1 15.13 19.67 -5.98
C MET A 1 16.36 20.18 -5.24
N ARG A 2 16.15 20.62 -4.00
CA ARG A 2 17.16 21.17 -3.10
C ARG A 2 17.79 20.06 -2.24
N PHE A 3 17.03 19.02 -1.89
CA PHE A 3 17.47 18.01 -0.93
C PHE A 3 17.84 16.66 -1.55
N PHE A 4 17.22 16.31 -2.68
CA PHE A 4 17.42 15.01 -3.35
C PHE A 4 17.85 15.21 -4.80
N GLN A 5 19.16 15.26 -5.06
CA GLN A 5 19.70 15.54 -6.41
C GLN A 5 20.13 14.29 -7.20
N GLU A 6 20.45 13.19 -6.52
CA GLU A 6 20.99 11.96 -7.15
C GLU A 6 20.21 10.70 -6.77
N VAL A 7 18.98 10.85 -6.27
CA VAL A 7 18.20 9.70 -5.81
C VAL A 7 17.46 9.05 -6.98
N THR A 8 17.92 7.87 -7.37
CA THR A 8 17.31 7.08 -8.44
C THR A 8 16.53 5.87 -7.92
N ASP A 9 16.62 5.56 -6.62
CA ASP A 9 16.00 4.38 -6.01
C ASP A 9 15.17 4.74 -4.77
N LEU A 10 14.05 4.02 -4.57
CA LEU A 10 13.14 4.25 -3.43
C LEU A 10 13.79 3.97 -2.08
N LYS A 11 14.70 2.99 -1.99
CA LYS A 11 15.39 2.66 -0.74
C LYS A 11 16.32 3.78 -0.34
N GLU A 12 17.02 4.36 -1.31
CA GLU A 12 17.90 5.51 -1.09
C GLU A 12 17.10 6.75 -0.72
N LEU A 13 15.99 7.03 -1.41
CA LEU A 13 15.07 8.13 -1.09
C LEU A 13 14.63 8.07 0.38
N LYS A 14 14.10 6.92 0.82
CA LYS A 14 13.64 6.72 2.21
C LYS A 14 14.76 6.89 3.22
N LYS A 15 15.96 6.41 2.91
CA LYS A 15 17.13 6.50 3.78
C LYS A 15 17.58 7.96 3.96
N GLN A 16 17.70 8.70 2.86
CA GLN A 16 18.08 10.10 2.88
C GLN A 16 17.02 10.97 3.55
N TYR A 17 15.74 10.76 3.23
CA TYR A 17 14.63 11.48 3.87
C TYR A 17 14.65 11.30 5.39
N ARG A 18 14.82 10.07 5.89
CA ARG A 18 14.89 9.83 7.34
C ARG A 18 16.05 10.57 8.01
N LYS A 19 17.20 10.66 7.35
CA LYS A 19 18.38 11.38 7.87
C LYS A 19 18.09 12.89 7.93
N LEU A 20 17.61 13.47 6.83
CA LEU A 20 17.33 14.90 6.72
C LEU A 20 16.15 15.32 7.61
N ALA A 21 15.10 14.50 7.69
CA ALA A 21 13.96 14.74 8.58
C ALA A 21 14.36 14.78 10.06
N MET A 22 15.39 14.03 10.46
CA MET A 22 15.94 14.07 11.82
C MET A 22 16.85 15.28 12.08
N GLU A 23 17.36 15.92 11.03
CA GLU A 23 18.23 17.10 11.07
C GLU A 23 17.41 18.39 11.07
N PHE A 24 16.37 18.45 10.23
CA PHE A 24 15.49 19.62 10.10
C PHE A 24 14.27 19.58 11.04
N HIS A 25 14.18 18.60 11.93
CA HIS A 25 13.05 18.53 12.87
C HIS A 25 13.05 19.75 13.83
N PRO A 26 11.92 20.46 14.01
CA PRO A 26 11.85 21.63 14.88
C PRO A 26 12.22 21.32 16.34
N ASP A 27 11.82 20.17 16.89
CA ASP A 27 12.26 19.70 18.24
C ASP A 27 13.78 19.50 18.40
N ARG A 28 14.54 19.49 17.30
CA ARG A 28 16.01 19.38 17.31
C ARG A 28 16.71 20.68 16.91
N GLY A 29 15.96 21.78 16.83
CA GLY A 29 16.48 23.08 16.42
C GLY A 29 16.56 23.27 14.91
N GLY A 30 15.87 22.42 14.12
CA GLY A 30 15.74 22.56 12.68
C GLY A 30 14.68 23.58 12.27
N ASN A 31 14.76 24.04 11.01
CA ASN A 31 13.81 24.99 10.45
C ASN A 31 12.56 24.29 9.90
N GLU A 32 11.38 24.72 10.34
CA GLU A 32 10.09 24.17 9.91
C GLU A 32 9.86 24.34 8.40
N GLU A 33 10.29 25.46 7.82
CA GLU A 33 10.16 25.71 6.37
C GLU A 33 10.97 24.70 5.55
N ASP A 34 12.20 24.40 5.98
CA ASP A 34 13.04 23.40 5.32
C ASP A 34 12.46 21.99 5.49
N PHE A 35 11.81 21.70 6.63
CA PHE A 35 11.14 20.42 6.85
C PHE A 35 9.91 20.23 5.94
N ILE A 36 9.10 21.28 5.76
CA ILE A 36 7.96 21.27 4.84
C ILE A 36 8.46 21.04 3.41
N LEU A 37 9.46 21.81 2.97
CA LEU A 37 10.02 21.68 1.62
C LEU A 37 10.67 20.31 1.38
N LEU A 38 11.37 19.77 2.39
CA LEU A 38 11.92 18.41 2.35
C LEU A 38 10.83 17.36 2.16
N LYS A 39 9.70 17.51 2.87
CA LYS A 39 8.56 16.59 2.75
C LYS A 39 7.91 16.67 1.38
N GLU A 40 7.69 17.87 0.85
CA GLU A 40 7.12 18.05 -0.50
C GLU A 40 8.02 17.43 -1.58
N GLU A 41 9.33 17.69 -1.54
CA GLU A 41 10.27 17.08 -2.50
C GLU A 41 10.31 15.55 -2.38
N TYR A 42 10.24 15.02 -1.16
CA TYR A 42 10.14 13.58 -0.92
C TYR A 42 8.87 13.00 -1.52
N ASP A 43 7.71 13.62 -1.30
CA ASP A 43 6.42 13.11 -1.80
C ASP A 43 6.38 13.12 -3.33
N VAL A 44 6.97 14.13 -3.99
CA VAL A 44 7.08 14.18 -5.46
C VAL A 44 7.96 13.04 -6.00
N LEU A 45 9.18 12.88 -5.45
CA LEU A 45 10.10 11.83 -5.88
C LEU A 45 9.58 10.44 -5.56
N TYR A 46 8.96 10.28 -4.40
CA TYR A 46 8.35 9.03 -3.99
C TYR A 46 7.26 8.65 -4.97
N ASN A 47 6.40 9.58 -5.39
CA ASN A 47 5.37 9.32 -6.39
C ASN A 47 5.93 9.01 -7.78
N GLN A 48 7.01 9.65 -8.20
CA GLN A 48 7.67 9.38 -9.48
C GLN A 48 8.32 7.99 -9.47
N LEU A 49 9.21 7.72 -8.52
CA LEU A 49 9.92 6.45 -8.40
C LEU A 49 9.00 5.29 -8.05
N SER A 50 7.95 5.53 -7.25
CA SER A 50 6.96 4.49 -6.97
C SER A 50 6.03 4.22 -8.13
N LYS A 51 5.80 5.13 -9.08
CA LYS A 51 5.06 4.80 -10.32
C LYS A 51 5.87 3.85 -11.19
N ASP A 52 7.19 4.01 -11.24
CA ASP A 52 8.11 3.11 -11.95
C ASP A 52 8.25 1.75 -11.23
N SER A 53 8.33 1.75 -9.90
CA SER A 53 8.40 0.52 -9.10
C SER A 53 7.04 -0.15 -8.85
N ARG A 54 5.93 0.55 -9.10
CA ARG A 54 4.59 -0.03 -9.24
C ARG A 54 4.59 -0.76 -10.58
N SER A 55 5.41 -1.80 -10.68
CA SER A 55 5.36 -2.68 -11.83
C SER A 55 3.93 -3.17 -11.93
N LYS A 56 3.27 -2.70 -12.99
CA LYS A 56 2.07 -3.32 -13.53
C LYS A 56 2.31 -4.82 -13.77
N ASP A 57 3.59 -5.24 -13.80
CA ASP A 57 4.12 -6.58 -14.00
C ASP A 57 4.27 -7.46 -12.75
N SER A 58 4.19 -6.96 -11.50
CA SER A 58 4.37 -7.82 -10.30
C SER A 58 3.08 -8.47 -9.80
N TYR A 59 1.91 -7.90 -10.13
CA TYR A 59 0.60 -8.42 -9.74
C TYR A 59 -0.31 -8.98 -10.85
N PRO A 60 0.03 -8.95 -12.16
CA PRO A 60 -0.97 -9.15 -13.21
C PRO A 60 -1.54 -10.56 -13.16
N GLU A 61 -0.72 -11.60 -12.94
CA GLU A 61 -1.20 -12.99 -12.98
C GLU A 61 -2.20 -13.30 -11.85
N VAL A 62 -1.91 -12.84 -10.63
CA VAL A 62 -2.79 -13.05 -9.47
C VAL A 62 -4.04 -12.19 -9.57
N ILE A 63 -3.93 -10.94 -10.02
CA ILE A 63 -5.09 -10.04 -10.19
C ILE A 63 -5.98 -10.53 -11.33
N ASP A 64 -5.42 -10.86 -12.49
CA ASP A 64 -6.17 -11.33 -13.66
C ASP A 64 -6.95 -12.62 -13.35
N SER A 65 -6.30 -13.55 -12.63
CA SER A 65 -6.96 -14.76 -12.12
C SER A 65 -8.16 -14.45 -11.22
N LEU A 66 -8.16 -13.32 -10.52
CA LEU A 66 -9.25 -12.89 -9.64
C LEU A 66 -10.31 -12.05 -10.35
N MET A 67 -9.97 -11.40 -11.47
CA MET A 67 -10.89 -10.53 -12.23
C MET A 67 -12.13 -11.27 -12.73
N LYS A 68 -12.06 -12.58 -12.96
CA LYS A 68 -13.21 -13.41 -13.36
C LYS A 68 -14.21 -13.69 -12.25
N TYR A 69 -13.86 -13.48 -10.99
CA TYR A 69 -14.71 -13.82 -9.84
C TYR A 69 -15.40 -12.59 -9.23
N ASN A 70 -16.53 -12.83 -8.56
CA ASN A 70 -17.26 -11.78 -7.85
C ASN A 70 -16.60 -11.49 -6.49
N VAL A 71 -15.45 -10.85 -6.51
CA VAL A 71 -14.69 -10.42 -5.32
C VAL A 71 -14.25 -8.96 -5.42
N ASP A 72 -13.97 -8.38 -4.26
CA ASP A 72 -13.41 -7.03 -4.13
C ASP A 72 -11.88 -7.16 -4.02
N ILE A 73 -11.15 -6.43 -4.86
CA ILE A 73 -9.68 -6.44 -4.94
C ILE A 73 -9.16 -5.03 -4.68
N GLU A 74 -8.30 -4.89 -3.68
CA GLU A 74 -7.70 -3.63 -3.25
C GLU A 74 -6.19 -3.83 -3.09
N ILE A 75 -5.38 -2.89 -3.55
CA ILE A 75 -3.94 -2.84 -3.28
C ILE A 75 -3.73 -1.80 -2.18
N ILE A 76 -3.10 -2.19 -1.08
CA ILE A 76 -2.76 -1.29 0.02
C ILE A 76 -1.24 -1.35 0.23
N GLY A 77 -0.55 -0.27 -0.11
CA GLY A 77 0.92 -0.24 -0.18
C GLY A 77 1.46 -1.22 -1.23
N SER A 78 2.14 -2.28 -0.80
CA SER A 78 2.70 -3.34 -1.67
C SER A 78 1.94 -4.67 -1.54
N TRP A 79 0.74 -4.64 -0.97
CA TRP A 79 -0.03 -5.84 -0.61
C TRP A 79 -1.34 -5.86 -1.37
N VAL A 80 -1.68 -7.02 -1.94
CA VAL A 80 -2.97 -7.27 -2.58
C VAL A 80 -3.92 -7.84 -1.54
N TRP A 81 -5.04 -7.17 -1.32
CA TRP A 81 -6.12 -7.57 -0.42
C TRP A 81 -7.35 -7.98 -1.21
N VAL A 82 -7.95 -9.10 -0.84
CA VAL A 82 -9.16 -9.64 -1.48
C VAL A 82 -10.23 -9.88 -0.44
N THR A 83 -11.40 -9.28 -0.67
CA THR A 83 -12.57 -9.39 0.21
C THR A 83 -13.85 -9.73 -0.57
N GLY A 84 -14.96 -9.93 0.13
CA GLY A 84 -16.24 -10.29 -0.49
C GLY A 84 -16.51 -11.80 -0.52
N GLN A 85 -17.03 -12.32 -1.65
CA GLN A 85 -17.43 -13.73 -1.79
C GLN A 85 -16.22 -14.66 -2.05
N THR A 86 -15.24 -14.64 -1.15
CA THR A 86 -13.98 -15.39 -1.28
C THR A 86 -14.10 -16.87 -0.91
N TYR A 87 -15.24 -17.32 -0.38
CA TYR A 87 -15.44 -18.72 0.03
C TYR A 87 -15.37 -19.69 -1.15
N GLN A 88 -15.94 -19.30 -2.30
CA GLN A 88 -15.97 -20.13 -3.51
C GLN A 88 -14.59 -20.30 -4.14
N ILE A 89 -13.73 -19.29 -3.99
CA ILE A 89 -12.39 -19.25 -4.59
C ILE A 89 -11.27 -19.50 -3.58
N ARG A 90 -11.62 -20.02 -2.40
CA ARG A 90 -10.67 -20.19 -1.29
C ARG A 90 -9.52 -21.13 -1.65
N LYS A 91 -9.77 -22.13 -2.49
CA LYS A 91 -8.73 -23.09 -2.90
C LYS A 91 -7.74 -22.43 -3.85
N GLU A 92 -8.27 -21.73 -4.84
CA GLU A 92 -7.55 -20.95 -5.83
C GLU A 92 -6.71 -19.87 -5.16
N LEU A 93 -7.27 -19.13 -4.19
CA LEU A 93 -6.51 -18.15 -3.42
C LEU A 93 -5.32 -18.80 -2.69
N LYS A 94 -5.49 -19.97 -2.10
CA LYS A 94 -4.38 -20.69 -1.45
C LYS A 94 -3.34 -21.17 -2.44
N GLU A 95 -3.75 -21.66 -3.62
CA GLU A 95 -2.86 -22.09 -4.70
C GLU A 95 -2.04 -20.92 -5.24
N LEU A 96 -2.65 -19.73 -5.33
CA LEU A 96 -1.98 -18.48 -5.69
C LEU A 96 -1.12 -17.91 -4.54
N GLY A 97 -1.03 -18.59 -3.40
CA GLY A 97 -0.21 -18.17 -2.26
C GLY A 97 -0.83 -17.10 -1.35
N PHE A 98 -2.11 -16.76 -1.52
CA PHE A 98 -2.79 -15.86 -0.60
C PHE A 98 -2.92 -16.47 0.79
N GLN A 99 -2.84 -15.61 1.80
CA GLN A 99 -2.99 -15.96 3.20
C GLN A 99 -4.27 -15.35 3.78
N TRP A 100 -4.92 -16.08 4.69
CA TRP A 100 -6.16 -15.62 5.32
C TRP A 100 -5.87 -14.82 6.59
N ALA A 101 -6.27 -13.55 6.61
CA ALA A 101 -6.23 -12.70 7.78
C ALA A 101 -7.57 -12.75 8.55
N ALA A 102 -7.71 -13.73 9.45
CA ALA A 102 -8.97 -13.98 10.18
C ALA A 102 -9.57 -12.75 10.88
N LYS A 103 -8.75 -11.92 11.53
CA LYS A 103 -9.20 -10.70 12.23
C LYS A 103 -9.72 -9.61 11.28
N LYS A 104 -9.22 -9.58 10.04
CA LYS A 104 -9.62 -8.63 9.00
C LYS A 104 -10.67 -9.20 8.06
N LYS A 105 -10.97 -10.50 8.18
CA LYS A 105 -11.87 -11.26 7.31
C LYS A 105 -11.53 -11.07 5.82
N ALA A 106 -10.24 -11.05 5.51
CA ALA A 106 -9.71 -10.75 4.18
C ALA A 106 -8.57 -11.70 3.84
N TRP A 107 -8.39 -11.96 2.55
CA TRP A 107 -7.19 -12.59 2.02
C TRP A 107 -6.17 -11.53 1.67
N PHE A 108 -4.89 -11.83 1.87
CA PHE A 108 -3.80 -10.95 1.47
C PHE A 108 -2.69 -11.72 0.78
N TRP A 109 -1.98 -11.04 -0.11
CA TRP A 109 -0.80 -11.52 -0.80
C TRP A 109 0.21 -10.38 -0.90
N HIS A 110 1.49 -10.71 -0.82
CA HIS A 110 2.58 -9.75 -1.03
C HIS A 110 3.77 -10.47 -1.64
N GLU A 111 4.57 -9.75 -2.43
CA GLU A 111 5.83 -10.25 -2.96
C GLU A 111 6.94 -10.08 -1.91
N GLY A 112 7.73 -11.14 -1.68
CA GLY A 112 8.91 -11.14 -0.79
C GLY A 112 8.65 -11.47 0.69
N ASP A 113 9.72 -11.45 1.48
CA ASP A 113 9.70 -11.81 2.90
C ASP A 113 9.21 -10.65 3.78
N TYR A 114 8.01 -10.77 4.34
CA TYR A 114 7.51 -9.84 5.35
C TYR A 114 7.83 -10.33 6.77
N VAL A 115 8.57 -9.51 7.52
CA VAL A 115 8.83 -9.75 8.95
C VAL A 115 8.09 -8.71 9.79
N LYS A 116 7.13 -9.17 10.60
CA LYS A 116 6.40 -8.32 11.54
C LYS A 116 7.34 -7.82 12.65
N LYS A 117 7.70 -6.54 12.64
CA LYS A 117 8.61 -5.93 13.64
C LYS A 117 7.92 -5.49 14.94
N HIS A 118 6.63 -5.14 14.87
CA HIS A 118 5.83 -4.62 15.99
C HIS A 118 4.80 -5.64 16.49
N LYS A 119 4.46 -5.59 17.79
CA LYS A 119 3.41 -6.45 18.39
C LYS A 119 1.98 -5.97 18.12
N LYS A 120 1.80 -4.69 17.75
CA LYS A 120 0.48 -4.11 17.47
C LYS A 120 -0.19 -4.84 16.29
N ASN A 121 -1.51 -4.99 16.39
CA ASN A 121 -2.35 -5.48 15.29
C ASN A 121 -3.15 -4.29 14.77
N PHE A 122 -3.08 -4.06 13.47
CA PHE A 122 -3.88 -3.04 12.81
C PHE A 122 -5.12 -3.66 12.19
N SER A 123 -6.24 -2.94 12.20
CA SER A 123 -7.43 -3.24 11.41
C SER A 123 -7.15 -3.05 9.92
N LEU A 124 -8.07 -3.45 9.05
CA LEU A 124 -7.88 -3.20 7.61
C LEU A 124 -7.99 -1.70 7.30
N ASP A 125 -8.91 -0.99 7.98
CA ASP A 125 -9.08 0.46 7.84
C ASP A 125 -7.87 1.25 8.33
N GLU A 126 -7.27 0.88 9.48
CA GLU A 126 -6.03 1.50 9.95
C GLU A 126 -4.90 1.33 8.93
N ILE A 127 -4.82 0.19 8.23
CA ILE A 127 -3.80 -0.04 7.19
C ILE A 127 -4.07 0.84 5.97
N ARG A 128 -5.34 1.05 5.59
CA ARG A 128 -5.71 1.97 4.50
C ARG A 128 -5.35 3.42 4.81
N GLU A 129 -5.43 3.84 6.07
CA GLU A 129 -5.03 5.19 6.49
C GLU A 129 -3.51 5.39 6.51
N MET A 130 -2.75 4.32 6.81
CA MET A 130 -1.29 4.38 6.89
C MET A 130 -0.58 4.27 5.53
N HIS A 131 -1.28 3.79 4.49
CA HIS A 131 -0.69 3.45 3.20
C HIS A 131 -1.56 3.86 2.03
N ASP A 132 -0.93 4.15 0.89
CA ASP A 132 -1.64 4.39 -0.37
C ASP A 132 -2.54 3.20 -0.70
N THR A 133 -3.82 3.49 -0.94
CA THR A 133 -4.84 2.48 -1.26
C THR A 133 -5.34 2.69 -2.68
N GLU A 134 -5.29 1.62 -3.48
CA GLU A 134 -5.81 1.58 -4.84
C GLU A 134 -6.88 0.50 -4.94
N ILE A 135 -8.08 0.88 -5.35
CA ILE A 135 -9.18 -0.08 -5.56
C ILE A 135 -9.10 -0.57 -7.00
N VAL A 136 -8.69 -1.83 -7.18
CA VAL A 136 -8.56 -2.46 -8.50
C VAL A 136 -9.92 -2.93 -9.02
N LYS A 137 -10.70 -3.54 -8.14
CA LYS A 137 -12.03 -4.04 -8.45
C LYS A 137 -12.93 -3.89 -7.24
N LYS A 138 -14.03 -3.18 -7.40
CA LYS A 138 -15.16 -3.24 -6.47
C LYS A 138 -16.30 -3.98 -7.13
N ARG A 139 -16.89 -4.91 -6.38
CA ARG A 139 -18.18 -5.48 -6.76
C ARG A 139 -19.19 -4.35 -6.79
N HIS A 140 -19.99 -4.33 -7.85
CA HIS A 140 -21.12 -3.43 -7.93
C HIS A 140 -22.13 -3.89 -6.87
N GLN A 141 -22.14 -3.25 -5.70
CA GLN A 141 -23.26 -3.41 -4.79
C GLN A 141 -24.44 -2.65 -5.42
N PRO A 142 -25.60 -3.30 -5.64
CA PRO A 142 -26.79 -2.53 -5.96
C PRO A 142 -26.99 -1.55 -4.81
N LYS A 143 -26.96 -0.25 -5.09
CA LYS A 143 -27.41 0.77 -4.16
C LYS A 143 -28.84 0.42 -3.80
N TYR A 144 -29.07 -0.12 -2.62
CA TYR A 144 -30.42 -0.16 -2.08
C TYR A 144 -30.84 1.30 -1.93
N LEU A 145 -31.70 1.73 -2.85
CA LEU A 145 -32.41 2.99 -2.75
C LEU A 145 -33.25 2.85 -1.48
N ASN A 146 -32.85 3.53 -0.41
CA ASN A 146 -33.67 3.64 0.79
C ASN A 146 -34.98 4.32 0.36
N TYR A 147 -36.03 3.52 0.15
CA TYR A 147 -37.39 4.06 0.15
C TYR A 147 -37.68 4.43 1.60
N ALA A 148 -37.73 5.73 1.84
CA ALA A 148 -38.25 6.35 3.05
C ALA A 148 -39.75 6.06 3.21
#